data_AF-A0A8S0PYB1-F1
#
_entry.id   AF-A0A8S0PYB1-F1
#
_cell.length_a   1.000
_cell.length_b   1.000
_cell.length_c   1.000
_cell.angle_alpha   90.00
_cell.angle_beta   90.00
_cell.angle_gamma   90.00
#
_symmetry.space_group_name_H-M   'P 1'
#
loop_
_entity.id
_entity.type
_entity.pdbx_description
1 polymer ?
#
loop_
_entity_poly.entity_id
_entity_poly.type
_entity_poly.pdbx_seq_one_letter_code
_entity_poly.pdbx_strand_id
1 'polypeptide(L)'
;MALAPSMQVPLIEPHPVELDTELEKSLKTLETFLGLIGFGKHTVFGTAMSWLVFIILAVALPVLSIQIVYCSNCEKYEIKSFELEIMVSQTIDAAISLLCISHIIRKYGVRKMLFVYHCHGHLTQFRNLCLQKIRVFYCLLTSWVVICLILKVAREITRMVHLHHDSWWWSALMLLACIISYTYVTLVFLAGCAVFHLVGNLQVIHFENYAKLLERDLDVSVYIEEHMRLTSYLSKISHRFRVFLLLEFLVVTVSQFMALLQTTGNRGIINFINGGDFAVLSIVQLVGIVLCLNAAAKISHRAQGLGSIASRWHALISCTSNDGSFSAVSDSGGNSDVPFPVRPLSARYSESDLESSEYSQLHMNLQFTSSMSSYQKRQAFVTYVQSNTGGFTIFGWMVDRMLINTIFFIELSLVFFVLGKTITITTR
;
A
#
# COMPACT_ATOMS: atom_id res chain seq x y z
N MET A 1 30.45 0.12 -58.65
CA MET A 1 29.32 0.97 -58.22
C MET A 1 28.20 0.05 -57.75
N ALA A 2 28.16 -0.24 -56.45
CA ALA A 2 27.03 -0.87 -55.75
C ALA A 2 27.28 -0.69 -54.24
N LEU A 3 26.77 0.40 -53.68
CA LEU A 3 26.72 0.65 -52.24
C LEU A 3 25.42 0.04 -51.70
N ALA A 4 25.52 -0.82 -50.69
CA ALA A 4 24.37 -1.34 -49.96
C ALA A 4 23.72 -0.22 -49.12
N PRO A 5 22.38 -0.20 -48.96
CA PRO A 5 21.73 0.73 -48.06
C PRO A 5 21.76 0.19 -46.62
N SER A 6 22.21 1.03 -45.71
CA SER A 6 22.14 0.81 -44.26
C SER A 6 20.69 0.71 -43.80
N MET A 7 20.29 -0.41 -43.20
CA MET A 7 19.07 -0.49 -42.37
C MET A 7 19.26 0.39 -41.14
N GLN A 8 18.59 1.54 -41.10
CA GLN A 8 18.33 2.25 -39.86
C GLN A 8 17.11 1.60 -39.20
N VAL A 9 17.34 0.93 -38.07
CA VAL A 9 16.28 0.61 -37.12
C VAL A 9 16.00 1.88 -36.33
N PRO A 10 14.77 2.44 -36.36
CA PRO A 10 14.44 3.59 -35.52
C PRO A 10 14.20 3.09 -34.10
N LEU A 11 15.15 3.35 -33.20
CA LEU A 11 14.93 3.26 -31.77
C LEU A 11 14.08 4.49 -31.36
N ILE A 12 12.76 4.39 -31.53
CA ILE A 12 11.82 5.34 -30.95
C ILE A 12 11.74 5.02 -29.46
N GLU A 13 12.59 5.67 -28.68
CA GLU A 13 12.29 5.90 -27.27
C GLU A 13 11.13 6.90 -27.20
N PRO A 14 10.06 6.63 -26.43
CA PRO A 14 8.94 7.55 -26.33
C PRO A 14 9.43 8.87 -25.72
N HIS A 15 9.25 9.95 -26.48
CA HIS A 15 9.62 11.30 -26.08
C HIS A 15 9.02 11.66 -24.71
N PRO A 16 9.79 12.36 -23.84
CA PRO A 16 9.35 12.68 -22.48
C PRO A 16 8.03 13.45 -22.40
N VAL A 17 7.63 14.16 -23.47
CA VAL A 17 6.39 14.94 -23.57
C VAL A 17 5.13 14.06 -23.71
N GLU A 18 5.20 12.97 -24.49
CA GLU A 18 4.04 12.10 -24.77
C GLU A 18 3.60 11.28 -23.55
N LEU A 19 4.58 10.89 -22.74
CA LEU A 19 4.32 10.10 -21.54
C LEU A 19 3.86 10.99 -20.36
N ASP A 20 4.15 12.30 -20.38
CA ASP A 20 3.54 13.26 -19.42
C ASP A 20 2.05 13.43 -19.68
N THR A 21 1.64 13.55 -20.95
CA THR A 21 0.23 13.58 -21.33
C THR A 21 -0.49 12.27 -20.98
N GLU A 22 0.17 11.11 -21.09
CA GLU A 22 -0.43 9.82 -20.69
C GLU A 22 -0.67 9.71 -19.17
N LEU A 23 0.29 10.15 -18.34
CA LEU A 23 0.13 10.17 -16.89
C LEU A 23 -0.98 11.14 -16.46
N GLU A 24 -1.00 12.34 -17.02
CA GLU A 24 -2.03 13.32 -16.73
C GLU A 24 -3.43 12.81 -17.13
N LYS A 25 -3.54 12.19 -18.30
CA LYS A 25 -4.77 11.53 -18.75
C LYS A 25 -5.21 10.44 -17.77
N SER A 26 -4.29 9.58 -17.34
CA SER A 26 -4.59 8.48 -16.41
C SER A 26 -5.02 8.99 -15.01
N LEU A 27 -4.40 10.06 -14.52
CA LEU A 27 -4.80 10.71 -13.28
C LEU A 27 -6.18 11.37 -13.39
N LYS A 28 -6.47 12.01 -14.52
CA LYS A 28 -7.79 12.60 -14.78
C LYS A 28 -8.87 11.51 -14.89
N THR A 29 -8.57 10.37 -15.50
CA THR A 29 -9.45 9.20 -15.52
C THR A 29 -9.69 8.67 -14.11
N LEU A 30 -8.65 8.56 -13.28
CA LEU A 30 -8.77 8.17 -11.86
C LEU A 30 -9.63 9.16 -11.07
N GLU A 31 -9.42 10.45 -11.22
CA GLU A 31 -10.22 11.48 -10.57
C GLU A 31 -11.69 11.43 -11.02
N THR A 32 -11.94 11.23 -12.32
CA THR A 32 -13.29 11.08 -12.87
C THR A 32 -13.97 9.83 -12.32
N PHE A 33 -13.25 8.71 -12.25
CA PHE A 33 -13.75 7.45 -11.69
C PHE A 33 -14.09 7.58 -10.20
N LEU A 34 -13.19 8.16 -9.40
CA LEU A 34 -13.44 8.42 -7.98
C LEU A 34 -14.59 9.43 -7.79
N GLY A 35 -14.71 10.42 -8.68
CA GLY A 35 -15.83 11.36 -8.73
C GLY A 35 -17.18 10.69 -9.04
N LEU A 36 -17.18 9.69 -9.93
CA LEU A 36 -18.37 8.93 -10.32
C LEU A 36 -18.89 8.06 -9.16
N ILE A 37 -17.98 7.40 -8.43
CA ILE A 37 -18.34 6.59 -7.25
C ILE A 37 -18.89 7.46 -6.12
N GLY A 38 -18.41 8.70 -6.03
CA GLY A 38 -18.90 9.71 -5.08
C GLY A 38 -17.82 10.37 -4.23
N PHE A 39 -16.56 9.99 -4.37
CA PHE A 39 -15.48 10.53 -3.55
C PHE A 39 -15.05 11.95 -3.92
N GLY A 40 -15.16 12.33 -5.21
CA GLY A 40 -14.42 13.47 -5.77
C GLY A 40 -15.20 14.76 -6.07
N LYS A 41 -16.43 14.95 -5.59
CA LYS A 41 -17.21 16.15 -5.97
C LYS A 41 -16.78 17.38 -5.16
N HIS A 42 -16.10 18.32 -5.82
CA HIS A 42 -15.58 19.55 -5.19
C HIS A 42 -16.67 20.57 -4.81
N THR A 43 -17.83 20.55 -5.46
CA THR A 43 -18.93 21.48 -5.16
C THR A 43 -19.83 20.93 -4.05
N VAL A 44 -20.42 21.84 -3.25
CA VAL A 44 -21.39 21.48 -2.19
C VAL A 44 -22.60 20.75 -2.78
N PHE A 45 -23.13 21.26 -3.90
CA PHE A 45 -24.22 20.61 -4.62
C PHE A 45 -23.84 19.21 -5.12
N GLY A 46 -22.64 19.07 -5.69
CA GLY A 46 -22.14 17.77 -6.12
C GLY A 46 -22.04 16.79 -4.96
N THR A 47 -21.49 17.23 -3.82
CA THR A 47 -21.43 16.42 -2.60
C THR A 47 -22.82 16.00 -2.15
N ALA A 48 -23.77 16.92 -2.04
CA ALA A 48 -25.16 16.61 -1.66
C ALA A 48 -25.80 15.57 -2.61
N MET A 49 -25.59 15.70 -3.92
CA MET A 49 -26.07 14.72 -4.89
C MET A 49 -25.40 13.36 -4.73
N SER A 50 -24.10 13.31 -4.41
CA SER A 50 -23.41 12.05 -4.12
C SER A 50 -23.96 11.36 -2.88
N TRP A 51 -24.24 12.13 -1.82
CA TRP A 51 -24.85 11.62 -0.60
C TRP A 51 -26.27 11.12 -0.84
N LEU A 52 -27.04 11.82 -1.67
CA LEU A 52 -28.38 11.39 -2.06
C LEU A 52 -28.34 10.06 -2.82
N VAL A 53 -27.44 9.92 -3.81
CA VAL A 53 -27.22 8.65 -4.53
C VAL A 53 -26.79 7.55 -3.56
N PHE A 54 -25.87 7.85 -2.64
CA PHE A 54 -25.43 6.87 -1.63
C PHE A 54 -26.58 6.43 -0.73
N ILE A 55 -27.38 7.35 -0.19
CA ILE A 55 -28.53 7.00 0.66
C ILE A 55 -29.55 6.16 -0.11
N ILE A 56 -29.83 6.50 -1.37
CA ILE A 56 -30.78 5.74 -2.20
C ILE A 56 -30.24 4.33 -2.46
N LEU A 57 -28.99 4.21 -2.94
CA LEU A 57 -28.43 2.93 -3.35
C LEU A 57 -27.97 2.05 -2.18
N ALA A 58 -27.46 2.62 -1.10
CA ALA A 58 -26.88 1.89 0.03
C ALA A 58 -27.84 1.67 1.20
N VAL A 59 -28.95 2.41 1.28
CA VAL A 59 -29.91 2.31 2.40
C VAL A 59 -31.33 2.10 1.91
N ALA A 60 -31.88 3.02 1.11
CA ALA A 60 -33.29 2.99 0.74
C ALA A 60 -33.64 1.75 -0.08
N LEU A 61 -32.86 1.43 -1.12
CA LEU A 61 -33.09 0.25 -1.97
C LEU A 61 -33.00 -1.08 -1.19
N PRO A 62 -31.94 -1.35 -0.39
CA PRO A 62 -31.90 -2.53 0.48
C PRO A 62 -33.08 -2.64 1.45
N VAL A 63 -33.42 -1.55 2.15
CA VAL A 63 -34.50 -1.53 3.13
C VAL A 63 -35.85 -1.82 2.47
N LEU A 64 -36.12 -1.19 1.33
CA LEU A 64 -37.33 -1.45 0.54
C LEU A 64 -37.37 -2.90 0.06
N SER A 65 -36.25 -3.47 -0.35
CA SER A 65 -36.20 -4.88 -0.73
C SER A 65 -36.53 -5.81 0.42
N ILE A 66 -36.01 -5.57 1.61
CA ILE A 66 -36.31 -6.38 2.80
C ILE A 66 -37.80 -6.24 3.17
N GLN A 67 -38.38 -5.05 3.05
CA GLN A 67 -39.79 -4.80 3.37
C GLN A 67 -40.77 -5.41 2.36
N ILE A 68 -40.44 -5.41 1.06
CA ILE A 68 -41.32 -5.92 0.00
C ILE A 68 -41.30 -7.46 -0.06
N VAL A 69 -40.14 -8.07 0.19
CA VAL A 69 -40.01 -9.55 0.25
C VAL A 69 -40.71 -10.13 1.48
N TYR A 70 -41.08 -9.28 2.45
CA TYR A 70 -41.73 -9.69 3.67
C TYR A 70 -43.19 -10.14 3.43
N CYS A 71 -43.39 -11.44 3.23
CA CYS A 71 -44.71 -12.09 3.21
C CYS A 71 -45.21 -12.35 4.64
N SER A 72 -46.41 -11.88 4.95
CA SER A 72 -47.03 -12.00 6.28
C SER A 72 -47.42 -13.43 6.69
N ASN A 73 -47.39 -14.39 5.76
CA ASN A 73 -47.81 -15.79 6.00
C ASN A 73 -46.66 -16.81 5.89
N CYS A 74 -45.40 -16.38 5.85
CA CYS A 74 -44.26 -17.30 5.82
C CYS A 74 -43.64 -17.45 7.22
N GLU A 75 -44.07 -18.47 7.97
CA GLU A 75 -43.59 -18.84 9.32
C GLU A 75 -42.13 -19.37 9.38
N LYS A 76 -41.18 -18.82 8.61
CA LYS A 76 -39.74 -19.15 8.72
C LYS A 76 -38.94 -17.88 9.00
N TYR A 77 -39.04 -17.42 10.24
CA TYR A 77 -38.74 -16.06 10.66
C TYR A 77 -37.44 -15.93 11.48
N GLU A 78 -36.31 -16.30 10.88
CA GLU A 78 -34.97 -15.94 11.37
C GLU A 78 -34.17 -15.11 10.34
N ILE A 79 -34.70 -14.91 9.13
CA ILE A 79 -33.96 -14.31 8.00
C ILE A 79 -33.84 -12.77 8.12
N LYS A 80 -34.84 -12.11 8.72
CA LYS A 80 -34.94 -10.64 8.73
C LYS A 80 -33.84 -9.95 9.56
N SER A 81 -33.47 -10.51 10.71
CA SER A 81 -32.41 -9.95 11.56
C SER A 81 -31.04 -10.10 10.89
N PHE A 82 -30.79 -11.22 10.21
CA PHE A 82 -29.54 -11.50 9.52
C PHE A 82 -29.36 -10.61 8.30
N GLU A 83 -30.37 -10.48 7.44
CA GLU A 83 -30.28 -9.58 6.27
C GLU A 83 -30.10 -8.12 6.67
N LEU A 84 -30.75 -7.69 7.77
CA LEU A 84 -30.61 -6.33 8.28
C LEU A 84 -29.20 -6.07 8.83
N GLU A 85 -28.60 -7.00 9.57
CA GLU A 85 -27.24 -6.85 10.08
C GLU A 85 -26.21 -6.77 8.94
N ILE A 86 -26.32 -7.65 7.95
CA ILE A 86 -25.45 -7.67 6.78
C ILE A 86 -25.54 -6.35 6.02
N MET A 87 -26.76 -5.86 5.81
CA MET A 87 -27.00 -4.55 5.20
C MET A 87 -26.35 -3.44 6.02
N VAL A 88 -26.59 -3.38 7.32
CA VAL A 88 -26.04 -2.34 8.21
C VAL A 88 -24.51 -2.35 8.16
N SER A 89 -23.89 -3.53 8.25
CA SER A 89 -22.43 -3.64 8.19
C SER A 89 -21.88 -3.13 6.85
N GLN A 90 -22.45 -3.60 5.73
CA GLN A 90 -22.02 -3.17 4.39
C GLN A 90 -22.18 -1.67 4.18
N THR A 91 -23.30 -1.10 4.62
CA THR A 91 -23.55 0.34 4.54
C THR A 91 -22.55 1.12 5.38
N ILE A 92 -22.23 0.68 6.60
CA ILE A 92 -21.26 1.36 7.47
C ILE A 92 -19.86 1.33 6.85
N ASP A 93 -19.42 0.18 6.34
CA ASP A 93 -18.11 0.04 5.66
C ASP A 93 -18.00 1.01 4.47
N ALA A 94 -19.00 0.99 3.59
CA ALA A 94 -19.03 1.88 2.44
C ALA A 94 -19.15 3.36 2.86
N ALA A 95 -19.86 3.67 3.94
CA ALA A 95 -19.99 5.03 4.47
C ALA A 95 -18.64 5.53 5.02
N ILE A 96 -17.89 4.70 5.75
CA ILE A 96 -16.55 5.04 6.25
C ILE A 96 -15.61 5.31 5.08
N SER A 97 -15.60 4.43 4.08
CA SER A 97 -14.84 4.59 2.85
C SER A 97 -15.22 5.90 2.13
N LEU A 98 -16.51 6.17 1.93
CA LEU A 98 -17.00 7.39 1.28
C LEU A 98 -16.59 8.66 2.04
N LEU A 99 -16.85 8.70 3.35
CA LEU A 99 -16.56 9.84 4.21
C LEU A 99 -15.05 10.15 4.26
N CYS A 100 -14.23 9.14 4.56
CA CYS A 100 -12.81 9.34 4.78
C CYS A 100 -12.09 9.69 3.48
N ILE A 101 -12.32 8.93 2.41
CA ILE A 101 -11.65 9.15 1.13
C ILE A 101 -12.12 10.45 0.49
N SER A 102 -13.43 10.76 0.54
CA SER A 102 -13.93 12.04 0.04
C SER A 102 -13.35 13.22 0.82
N HIS A 103 -13.25 13.12 2.14
CA HIS A 103 -12.61 14.16 2.95
C HIS A 103 -11.15 14.39 2.54
N ILE A 104 -10.38 13.31 2.34
CA ILE A 104 -8.98 13.37 1.92
C ILE A 104 -8.86 14.00 0.52
N ILE A 105 -9.67 13.54 -0.45
CA ILE A 105 -9.63 14.07 -1.82
C ILE A 105 -10.05 15.53 -1.86
N ARG A 106 -11.09 15.95 -1.13
CA ARG A 106 -11.52 17.34 -1.10
C ARG A 106 -10.47 18.27 -0.47
N LYS A 107 -9.79 17.81 0.58
CA LYS A 107 -8.79 18.61 1.31
C LYS A 107 -7.47 18.73 0.56
N TYR A 108 -7.03 17.69 -0.15
CA TYR A 108 -5.69 17.66 -0.77
C TYR A 108 -5.70 17.57 -2.30
N GLY A 109 -6.76 17.04 -2.91
CA GLY A 109 -6.82 16.70 -4.33
C GLY A 109 -6.15 15.35 -4.64
N VAL A 110 -6.58 14.69 -5.71
CA VAL A 110 -6.11 13.34 -6.10
C VAL A 110 -4.59 13.32 -6.31
N ARG A 111 -4.03 14.33 -7.00
CA ARG A 111 -2.58 14.40 -7.29
C ARG A 111 -1.72 14.53 -6.03
N LYS A 112 -2.14 15.34 -5.05
CA LYS A 112 -1.39 15.51 -3.77
C LYS A 112 -1.67 14.35 -2.81
N MET A 113 -2.80 13.67 -2.94
CA MET A 113 -3.07 12.43 -2.20
C MET A 113 -2.14 11.30 -2.66
N LEU A 114 -1.95 11.17 -3.98
CA LEU A 114 -1.07 10.18 -4.58
C LEU A 114 0.43 10.56 -4.50
N PHE A 115 0.75 11.77 -4.04
CA PHE A 115 2.11 12.33 -3.96
C PHE A 115 2.89 12.41 -5.29
N VAL A 116 2.19 12.37 -6.43
CA VAL A 116 2.76 12.40 -7.79
C VAL A 116 3.37 13.77 -8.18
N TYR A 117 3.21 14.81 -7.36
CA TYR A 117 3.68 16.16 -7.67
C TYR A 117 5.22 16.29 -7.81
N HIS A 118 6.00 15.39 -7.21
CA HIS A 118 7.46 15.52 -7.16
C HIS A 118 8.22 14.71 -8.22
N CYS A 119 7.53 14.21 -9.25
CA CYS A 119 8.12 13.47 -10.38
C CYS A 119 8.88 14.36 -11.39
N HIS A 120 9.00 15.67 -11.14
CA HIS A 120 9.31 16.65 -12.18
C HIS A 120 10.79 16.69 -12.64
N GLY A 121 11.66 15.79 -12.15
CA GLY A 121 13.09 15.88 -12.42
C GLY A 121 13.86 14.58 -12.65
N HIS A 122 13.26 13.39 -12.51
CA HIS A 122 14.03 12.14 -12.66
C HIS A 122 13.22 11.00 -13.30
N LEU A 123 13.65 10.67 -14.53
CA LEU A 123 13.38 9.50 -15.38
C LEU A 123 11.91 9.21 -15.75
N THR A 124 11.67 9.21 -17.07
CA THR A 124 10.55 8.51 -17.77
C THR A 124 10.21 7.14 -17.16
N GLN A 125 11.22 6.42 -16.66
CA GLN A 125 11.08 5.14 -15.95
C GLN A 125 10.19 5.22 -14.70
N PHE A 126 10.26 6.29 -13.89
CA PHE A 126 9.41 6.44 -12.70
C PHE A 126 7.94 6.64 -13.06
N ARG A 127 7.69 7.36 -14.15
CA ARG A 127 6.35 7.62 -14.66
C ARG A 127 5.69 6.35 -15.18
N ASN A 128 6.43 5.52 -15.91
CA ASN A 128 5.98 4.18 -16.33
C ASN A 128 5.58 3.30 -15.13
N LEU A 129 6.38 3.33 -14.06
CA LEU A 129 6.06 2.61 -12.83
C LEU A 129 4.76 3.12 -12.18
N CYS A 130 4.55 4.44 -12.15
CA CYS A 130 3.30 5.03 -11.64
C CYS A 130 2.08 4.60 -12.47
N LEU A 131 2.17 4.68 -13.81
CA LEU A 131 1.12 4.23 -14.72
C LEU A 131 0.81 2.74 -14.52
N GLN A 132 1.84 1.90 -14.38
CA GLN A 132 1.68 0.49 -14.11
C GLN A 132 0.92 0.24 -12.79
N LYS A 133 1.19 1.00 -11.72
CA LYS A 133 0.47 0.86 -10.45
C LYS A 133 -0.99 1.30 -10.55
N ILE A 134 -1.28 2.36 -11.30
CA ILE A 134 -2.67 2.79 -11.57
C ILE A 134 -3.42 1.71 -12.36
N ARG A 135 -2.79 1.07 -13.34
CA ARG A 135 -3.38 -0.07 -14.07
C ARG A 135 -3.66 -1.25 -13.14
N VAL A 136 -2.70 -1.60 -12.27
CA VAL A 136 -2.88 -2.66 -11.27
C VAL A 136 -4.03 -2.35 -10.32
N PHE A 137 -4.23 -1.08 -9.93
CA PHE A 137 -5.38 -0.65 -9.14
C PHE A 137 -6.71 -1.00 -9.83
N TYR A 138 -6.87 -0.67 -11.11
CA TYR A 138 -8.10 -0.99 -11.85
C TYR A 138 -8.29 -2.49 -12.03
N CYS A 139 -7.24 -3.23 -12.39
CA CYS A 139 -7.34 -4.68 -12.53
C CYS A 139 -7.74 -5.37 -11.22
N LEU A 140 -7.14 -4.93 -10.11
CA LEU A 140 -7.44 -5.46 -8.78
C LEU A 140 -8.89 -5.15 -8.38
N LEU A 141 -9.32 -3.89 -8.52
CA LEU A 141 -10.68 -3.48 -8.17
C LEU A 141 -11.71 -4.22 -9.04
N THR A 142 -11.53 -4.24 -10.35
CA THR A 142 -12.44 -4.91 -11.28
C THR A 142 -12.49 -6.42 -11.02
N SER A 143 -11.34 -7.07 -10.80
CA SER A 143 -11.30 -8.51 -10.54
C SER A 143 -12.10 -8.88 -9.29
N TRP A 144 -11.91 -8.16 -8.18
CA TRP A 144 -12.65 -8.44 -6.95
C TRP A 144 -14.13 -8.12 -7.07
N VAL A 145 -14.50 -6.99 -7.69
CA VAL A 145 -15.91 -6.63 -7.91
C VAL A 145 -16.61 -7.67 -8.81
N VAL A 146 -15.96 -8.17 -9.85
CA VAL A 146 -16.50 -9.24 -10.71
C VAL A 146 -16.69 -10.55 -9.93
N ILE A 147 -15.73 -10.94 -9.09
CA ILE A 147 -15.88 -12.14 -8.24
C ILE A 147 -17.08 -11.98 -7.29
N CYS A 148 -17.21 -10.81 -6.65
CA CYS A 148 -18.34 -10.51 -5.75
C CYS A 148 -19.68 -10.50 -6.48
N LEU A 149 -19.70 -9.98 -7.71
CA LEU A 149 -20.86 -9.98 -8.60
C LEU A 149 -21.32 -11.39 -8.92
N ILE A 150 -20.40 -12.27 -9.32
CA ILE A 150 -20.71 -13.67 -9.65
C ILE A 150 -21.30 -14.38 -8.43
N LEU A 151 -20.69 -14.20 -7.25
CA LEU A 151 -21.19 -14.78 -6.00
C LEU A 151 -22.60 -14.30 -5.66
N LYS A 152 -22.88 -12.99 -5.80
CA LYS A 152 -24.21 -12.44 -5.54
C LYS A 152 -25.24 -12.95 -6.53
N VAL A 153 -24.92 -12.95 -7.83
CA VAL A 153 -25.83 -13.43 -8.89
C VAL A 153 -26.14 -14.91 -8.70
N ALA A 154 -25.15 -15.75 -8.43
CA ALA A 154 -25.35 -17.19 -8.23
C ALA A 154 -26.28 -17.47 -7.03
N ARG A 155 -26.10 -16.73 -5.93
CA ARG A 155 -26.99 -16.83 -4.77
C ARG A 155 -28.41 -16.37 -5.11
N GLU A 156 -28.53 -15.26 -5.81
CA GLU A 156 -29.82 -14.66 -6.14
C GLU A 156 -30.65 -15.56 -7.07
N ILE A 157 -29.99 -16.20 -8.04
CA ILE A 157 -30.60 -17.26 -8.87
C ILE A 157 -31.06 -18.43 -8.00
N THR A 158 -30.25 -18.84 -7.02
CA THR A 158 -30.63 -19.90 -6.08
C THR A 158 -31.87 -19.51 -5.27
N ARG A 159 -31.95 -18.26 -4.79
CA ARG A 159 -33.11 -17.73 -4.06
C ARG A 159 -34.37 -17.75 -4.93
N MET A 160 -34.25 -17.38 -6.21
CA MET A 160 -35.35 -17.39 -7.18
C MET A 160 -35.90 -18.79 -7.47
N VAL A 161 -35.03 -19.80 -7.58
CA VAL A 161 -35.47 -21.18 -7.83
C VAL A 161 -36.25 -21.75 -6.64
N HIS A 162 -35.93 -21.33 -5.41
CA HIS A 162 -36.57 -21.84 -4.20
C HIS A 162 -37.82 -21.05 -3.76
N LEU A 163 -37.92 -19.76 -4.11
CA LEU A 163 -39.10 -18.93 -3.82
C LEU A 163 -39.95 -18.74 -5.09
N HIS A 164 -40.98 -19.57 -5.25
CA HIS A 164 -42.02 -19.37 -6.27
C HIS A 164 -42.74 -18.03 -6.02
N HIS A 165 -42.56 -17.06 -6.92
CA HIS A 165 -43.25 -15.76 -6.89
C HIS A 165 -44.40 -15.74 -7.89
N ASP A 166 -45.55 -15.17 -7.50
CA ASP A 166 -46.77 -15.06 -8.31
C ASP A 166 -46.62 -14.16 -9.55
N SER A 167 -45.57 -13.32 -9.63
CA SER A 167 -45.29 -12.51 -10.83
C SER A 167 -43.80 -12.42 -11.16
N TRP A 168 -43.44 -12.91 -12.35
CA TRP A 168 -42.05 -13.02 -12.81
C TRP A 168 -41.34 -11.67 -13.00
N TRP A 169 -42.07 -10.64 -13.48
CA TRP A 169 -41.50 -9.31 -13.78
C TRP A 169 -41.14 -8.50 -12.54
N TRP A 170 -42.00 -8.45 -11.52
CA TRP A 170 -41.71 -7.75 -10.26
C TRP A 170 -40.56 -8.41 -9.51
N SER A 171 -40.52 -9.73 -9.54
CA SER A 171 -39.42 -10.51 -8.99
C SER A 171 -38.10 -10.13 -9.66
N ALA A 172 -38.03 -10.19 -10.99
CA ALA A 172 -36.83 -9.82 -11.76
C ALA A 172 -36.37 -8.38 -11.52
N LEU A 173 -37.30 -7.43 -11.39
CA LEU A 173 -36.97 -6.02 -11.09
C LEU A 173 -36.34 -5.87 -9.71
N MET A 174 -36.87 -6.55 -8.69
CA MET A 174 -36.32 -6.52 -7.33
C MET A 174 -34.93 -7.16 -7.26
N LEU A 175 -34.68 -8.22 -8.03
CA LEU A 175 -33.35 -8.81 -8.13
C LEU A 175 -32.33 -7.84 -8.68
N LEU A 176 -32.68 -7.18 -9.78
CA LEU A 176 -31.80 -6.23 -10.42
C LEU A 176 -31.47 -5.07 -9.46
N ALA A 177 -32.48 -4.58 -8.73
CA ALA A 177 -32.28 -3.55 -7.71
C ALA A 177 -31.36 -4.02 -6.57
N CYS A 178 -31.51 -5.25 -6.08
CA CYS A 178 -30.63 -5.84 -5.05
C CYS A 178 -29.18 -5.96 -5.54
N ILE A 179 -28.97 -6.44 -6.77
CA ILE A 179 -27.65 -6.60 -7.37
C ILE A 179 -27.00 -5.22 -7.56
N ILE A 180 -27.73 -4.25 -8.12
CA ILE A 180 -27.22 -2.89 -8.30
C ILE A 180 -26.83 -2.26 -6.96
N SER A 181 -27.68 -2.39 -5.94
CA SER A 181 -27.39 -1.87 -4.61
C SER A 181 -26.16 -2.52 -3.98
N TYR A 182 -26.11 -3.85 -3.94
CA TYR A 182 -25.00 -4.61 -3.37
C TYR A 182 -23.67 -4.29 -4.07
N THR A 183 -23.69 -4.21 -5.41
CA THR A 183 -22.49 -3.93 -6.20
C THR A 183 -21.99 -2.53 -6.00
N TYR A 184 -22.89 -1.55 -5.88
CA TYR A 184 -22.52 -0.17 -5.55
C TYR A 184 -21.84 -0.08 -4.19
N VAL A 185 -22.43 -0.67 -3.14
CA VAL A 185 -21.88 -0.63 -1.77
C VAL A 185 -20.52 -1.34 -1.71
N THR A 186 -20.42 -2.52 -2.32
CA THR A 186 -19.17 -3.29 -2.41
C THR A 186 -18.10 -2.53 -3.20
N LEU A 187 -18.47 -1.89 -4.31
CA LEU A 187 -17.56 -1.08 -5.12
C LEU A 187 -17.04 0.12 -4.34
N VAL A 188 -17.89 0.83 -3.59
CA VAL A 188 -17.48 1.98 -2.77
C VAL A 188 -16.47 1.54 -1.70
N PHE A 189 -16.77 0.47 -0.96
CA PHE A 189 -15.86 -0.06 0.06
C PHE A 189 -14.52 -0.52 -0.54
N LEU A 190 -14.54 -1.39 -1.56
CA LEU A 190 -13.33 -1.90 -2.19
C LEU A 190 -12.52 -0.80 -2.87
N ALA A 191 -13.17 0.22 -3.45
CA ALA A 191 -12.47 1.34 -4.04
C ALA A 191 -11.72 2.17 -2.98
N GLY A 192 -12.30 2.36 -1.78
CA GLY A 192 -11.62 3.03 -0.68
C GLY A 192 -10.36 2.29 -0.22
N CYS A 193 -10.48 0.98 0.03
CA CYS A 193 -9.35 0.11 0.35
C CYS A 193 -8.29 0.10 -0.77
N ALA A 194 -8.73 -0.02 -2.03
CA ALA A 194 -7.83 -0.05 -3.19
C ALA A 194 -7.10 1.27 -3.40
N VAL A 195 -7.71 2.43 -3.10
CA VAL A 195 -7.04 3.73 -3.14
C VAL A 195 -5.90 3.78 -2.12
N PHE A 196 -6.13 3.31 -0.90
CA PHE A 196 -5.05 3.23 0.10
C PHE A 196 -3.94 2.28 -0.34
N HIS A 197 -4.30 1.11 -0.89
CA HIS A 197 -3.34 0.17 -1.46
C HIS A 197 -2.52 0.76 -2.62
N LEU A 198 -3.13 1.59 -3.47
CA LEU A 198 -2.44 2.33 -4.53
C LEU A 198 -1.45 3.34 -3.96
N VAL A 199 -1.88 4.16 -2.99
CA VAL A 199 -1.00 5.12 -2.29
C VAL A 199 0.19 4.40 -1.67
N GLY A 200 -0.06 3.27 -1.00
CA GLY A 200 1.01 2.49 -0.37
C GLY A 200 2.01 1.92 -1.37
N ASN A 201 1.54 1.38 -2.50
CA ASN A 201 2.45 0.88 -3.53
C ASN A 201 3.27 1.99 -4.19
N LEU A 202 2.74 3.22 -4.30
CA LEU A 202 3.53 4.36 -4.78
C LEU A 202 4.60 4.78 -3.79
N GLN A 203 4.30 4.78 -2.48
CA GLN A 203 5.30 5.04 -1.45
C GLN A 203 6.45 4.03 -1.46
N VAL A 204 6.15 2.76 -1.72
CA VAL A 204 7.20 1.73 -1.88
C VAL A 204 8.18 2.09 -2.99
N ILE A 205 7.72 2.65 -4.12
CA ILE A 205 8.62 3.04 -5.21
C ILE A 205 9.52 4.21 -4.80
N HIS A 206 9.02 5.17 -4.02
CA HIS A 206 9.84 6.25 -3.48
C HIS A 206 10.97 5.72 -2.58
N PHE A 207 10.68 4.74 -1.73
CA PHE A 207 11.68 4.08 -0.90
C PHE A 207 12.69 3.27 -1.72
N GLU A 208 12.25 2.56 -2.76
CA GLU A 208 13.14 1.80 -3.65
C GLU A 208 14.07 2.72 -4.46
N ASN A 209 13.58 3.89 -4.86
CA ASN A 209 14.40 4.89 -5.53
C ASN A 209 15.42 5.53 -4.59
N TYR A 210 15.04 5.82 -3.34
CA TYR A 210 15.97 6.30 -2.33
C TYR A 210 17.09 5.28 -2.07
N ALA A 211 16.76 3.98 -2.00
CA ALA A 211 17.77 2.93 -1.88
C ALA A 211 18.76 2.93 -3.05
N LYS A 212 18.30 3.14 -4.29
CA LYS A 212 19.17 3.28 -5.48
C LYS A 212 19.98 4.58 -5.48
N LEU A 213 19.44 5.65 -4.92
CA LEU A 213 20.15 6.93 -4.77
C LEU A 213 21.38 6.78 -3.87
N LEU A 214 21.27 5.93 -2.84
CA LEU A 214 22.36 5.65 -1.93
C LEU A 214 23.55 4.97 -2.63
N GLU A 215 23.32 4.23 -3.72
CA GLU A 215 24.38 3.60 -4.50
C GLU A 215 25.14 4.59 -5.43
N ARG A 216 24.69 5.84 -5.56
CA ARG A 216 25.24 6.83 -6.51
C ARG A 216 26.32 7.77 -5.95
N ASP A 217 26.92 7.44 -4.80
CA ASP A 217 28.03 8.18 -4.16
C ASP A 217 27.88 9.71 -4.17
N LEU A 218 26.77 10.19 -3.60
CA LEU A 218 26.47 11.60 -3.38
C LEU A 218 26.90 12.05 -1.98
N ASP A 219 26.87 13.36 -1.75
CA ASP A 219 27.13 13.95 -0.44
C ASP A 219 26.13 13.46 0.62
N VAL A 220 26.66 13.15 1.81
CA VAL A 220 25.89 12.63 2.95
C VAL A 220 24.74 13.55 3.38
N SER A 221 24.92 14.87 3.24
CA SER A 221 23.87 15.86 3.53
C SER A 221 22.63 15.67 2.66
N VAL A 222 22.80 15.35 1.37
CA VAL A 222 21.71 15.10 0.43
C VAL A 222 20.94 13.83 0.83
N TYR A 223 21.64 12.79 1.30
CA TYR A 223 21.00 11.56 1.78
C TYR A 223 20.15 11.78 3.03
N ILE A 224 20.60 12.61 3.96
CA ILE A 224 19.86 12.96 5.18
C ILE A 224 18.62 13.78 4.82
N GLU A 225 18.77 14.81 3.99
CA GLU A 225 17.68 15.68 3.57
C GLU A 225 16.57 14.87 2.88
N GLU A 226 16.94 13.99 1.95
CA GLU A 226 15.98 13.16 1.24
C GLU A 226 15.31 12.14 2.18
N HIS A 227 16.06 11.53 3.13
CA HIS A 227 15.47 10.65 4.14
C HIS A 227 14.47 11.38 5.04
N MET A 228 14.80 12.59 5.52
CA MET A 228 13.90 13.44 6.30
C MET A 228 12.63 13.78 5.51
N ARG A 229 12.78 14.05 4.21
CA ARG A 229 11.68 14.35 3.32
C ARG A 229 10.75 13.14 3.16
N LEU A 230 11.28 11.96 2.89
CA LEU A 230 10.51 10.72 2.74
C LEU A 230 9.75 10.36 4.03
N THR A 231 10.43 10.40 5.18
CA THR A 231 9.81 10.10 6.48
C THR A 231 8.74 11.13 6.86
N SER A 232 8.95 12.42 6.55
CA SER A 232 7.92 13.46 6.69
C SER A 232 6.70 13.18 5.82
N TYR A 233 6.89 12.75 4.57
CA TYR A 233 5.78 12.37 3.70
C TYR A 233 5.01 11.15 4.20
N LEU A 234 5.73 10.13 4.66
CA LEU A 234 5.12 8.94 5.25
C LEU A 234 4.27 9.31 6.47
N SER A 235 4.79 10.15 7.37
CA SER A 235 4.04 10.65 8.54
C SER A 235 2.77 11.41 8.12
N LYS A 236 2.85 12.26 7.10
CA LYS A 236 1.68 12.97 6.54
C LYS A 236 0.64 12.00 5.98
N ILE A 237 1.04 10.94 5.27
CA ILE A 237 0.13 9.93 4.73
C ILE A 237 -0.52 9.16 5.87
N SER A 238 0.28 8.72 6.83
CA SER A 238 -0.18 8.02 8.02
C SER A 238 -1.25 8.81 8.76
N HIS A 239 -1.00 10.09 9.00
CA HIS A 239 -1.97 10.97 9.64
C HIS A 239 -3.26 11.13 8.84
N ARG A 240 -3.21 11.15 7.50
CA ARG A 240 -4.39 11.29 6.65
C ARG A 240 -5.28 10.05 6.67
N PHE A 241 -4.68 8.85 6.69
CA PHE A 241 -5.41 7.57 6.60
C PHE A 241 -5.63 6.86 7.94
N ARG A 242 -5.04 7.33 9.06
CA ARG A 242 -5.16 6.65 10.36
C ARG A 242 -6.60 6.43 10.82
N VAL A 243 -7.48 7.42 10.62
CA VAL A 243 -8.89 7.32 11.05
C VAL A 243 -9.64 6.33 10.18
N PHE A 244 -9.38 6.37 8.87
CA PHE A 244 -9.94 5.43 7.90
C PHE A 244 -9.60 3.98 8.27
N LEU A 245 -8.31 3.67 8.42
CA LEU A 245 -7.86 2.31 8.74
C LEU A 245 -8.36 1.82 10.10
N LEU A 246 -8.38 2.69 11.11
CA LEU A 246 -8.87 2.34 12.44
C LEU A 246 -10.37 2.01 12.42
N LEU A 247 -11.18 2.87 11.79
CA LEU A 247 -12.63 2.69 11.72
C LEU A 247 -12.99 1.44 10.91
N GLU A 248 -12.34 1.24 9.76
CA GLU A 248 -12.60 0.09 8.90
C GLU A 248 -12.19 -1.22 9.58
N PHE A 249 -11.02 -1.26 10.22
CA PHE A 249 -10.61 -2.42 11.02
C PHE A 249 -11.61 -2.71 12.14
N LEU A 250 -12.02 -1.68 12.90
CA LEU A 250 -12.98 -1.83 14.00
C LEU A 250 -14.33 -2.39 13.53
N VAL A 251 -14.89 -1.82 12.45
CA VAL A 251 -16.19 -2.26 11.93
C VAL A 251 -16.10 -3.69 11.40
N VAL A 252 -15.03 -4.03 10.68
CA VAL A 252 -14.81 -5.40 10.20
C VAL A 252 -14.67 -6.38 11.36
N THR A 253 -13.92 -6.06 12.41
CA THR A 253 -13.83 -6.94 13.59
C THR A 253 -15.20 -7.14 14.25
N VAL A 254 -15.97 -6.07 14.44
CA VAL A 254 -17.31 -6.14 15.02
C VAL A 254 -18.27 -6.94 14.13
N SER A 255 -18.24 -6.73 12.82
CA SER A 255 -19.11 -7.47 11.90
C SER A 255 -18.75 -8.95 11.83
N GLN A 256 -17.46 -9.30 11.80
CA GLN A 256 -17.01 -10.69 11.83
C GLN A 256 -17.39 -11.38 13.14
N PHE A 257 -17.25 -10.69 14.27
CA PHE A 257 -17.66 -11.19 15.57
C PHE A 257 -19.17 -11.46 15.62
N MET A 258 -19.98 -10.52 15.14
CA MET A 258 -21.44 -10.65 15.14
C MET A 258 -21.91 -11.75 14.18
N ALA A 259 -21.33 -11.83 12.98
CA ALA A 259 -21.58 -12.91 12.03
C ALA A 259 -21.25 -14.29 12.65
N LEU A 260 -20.13 -14.42 13.35
CA LEU A 260 -19.74 -15.66 14.02
C LEU A 260 -20.69 -16.03 15.17
N LEU A 261 -21.10 -15.04 15.97
CA LEU A 261 -22.03 -15.24 17.08
C LEU A 261 -23.39 -15.70 16.55
N GLN A 262 -23.90 -15.09 15.49
CA GLN A 262 -25.18 -15.45 14.89
C GLN A 262 -25.16 -16.82 14.21
N THR A 263 -24.09 -17.10 13.46
CA THR A 263 -23.95 -18.40 12.79
C THR A 263 -23.71 -19.55 13.77
N THR A 264 -23.10 -19.31 14.94
CA THR A 264 -22.84 -20.39 15.91
C THR A 264 -23.87 -20.45 17.04
N GLY A 265 -24.52 -19.33 17.36
CA GLY A 265 -25.52 -19.24 18.43
C GLY A 265 -26.93 -19.66 18.00
N ASN A 266 -27.20 -19.70 16.70
CA ASN A 266 -28.51 -20.10 16.20
C ASN A 266 -28.69 -21.63 16.26
N ARG A 267 -29.79 -22.09 16.87
CA ARG A 267 -30.13 -23.53 17.00
C ARG A 267 -30.83 -24.11 15.76
N GLY A 268 -31.17 -23.27 14.78
CA GLY A 268 -31.78 -23.67 13.51
C GLY A 268 -30.77 -24.24 12.49
N ILE A 269 -31.29 -24.94 11.47
CA ILE A 269 -30.47 -25.41 10.34
C ILE A 269 -30.07 -24.20 9.48
N ILE A 270 -28.78 -23.85 9.50
CA ILE A 270 -28.24 -22.81 8.61
C ILE A 270 -28.15 -23.39 7.20
N ASN A 271 -29.12 -23.05 6.37
CA ASN A 271 -29.07 -23.35 4.94
C ASN A 271 -28.00 -22.50 4.24
N PHE A 272 -27.45 -23.03 3.14
CA PHE A 272 -26.50 -22.35 2.25
C PHE A 272 -26.96 -20.94 1.85
N ILE A 273 -28.28 -20.74 1.73
CA ILE A 273 -28.89 -19.44 1.44
C ILE A 273 -28.58 -18.44 2.57
N ASN A 274 -28.83 -18.76 3.84
CA ASN A 274 -28.63 -17.83 4.94
C ASN A 274 -27.15 -17.62 5.27
N GLY A 275 -26.36 -18.71 5.37
CA GLY A 275 -24.93 -18.62 5.64
C GLY A 275 -24.11 -17.98 4.51
N GLY A 276 -24.61 -18.06 3.27
CA GLY A 276 -23.92 -17.56 2.09
C GLY A 276 -23.69 -16.04 2.08
N ASP A 277 -24.65 -15.20 2.48
CA ASP A 277 -24.40 -13.74 2.50
C ASP A 277 -23.41 -13.35 3.61
N PHE A 278 -23.43 -14.03 4.76
CA PHE A 278 -22.41 -13.80 5.79
C PHE A 278 -21.02 -14.16 5.27
N ALA A 279 -20.87 -15.33 4.63
CA ALA A 279 -19.61 -15.75 4.06
C ALA A 279 -19.11 -14.77 2.98
N VAL A 280 -19.99 -14.32 2.08
CA VAL A 280 -19.63 -13.35 1.03
C VAL A 280 -19.25 -12.00 1.65
N LEU A 281 -20.02 -11.49 2.61
CA LEU A 281 -19.69 -10.26 3.36
C LEU A 281 -18.33 -10.37 4.03
N SER A 282 -18.08 -11.48 4.73
CA SER A 282 -16.81 -11.74 5.40
C SER A 282 -15.63 -11.79 4.46
N ILE A 283 -15.77 -12.45 3.32
CA ILE A 283 -14.71 -12.49 2.29
C ILE A 283 -14.41 -11.08 1.78
N VAL A 284 -15.44 -10.28 1.46
CA VAL A 284 -15.27 -8.91 0.98
C VAL A 284 -14.53 -8.05 2.01
N GLN A 285 -15.00 -8.06 3.26
CA GLN A 285 -14.41 -7.30 4.36
C GLN A 285 -12.95 -7.69 4.63
N LEU A 286 -12.67 -8.99 4.67
CA LEU A 286 -11.31 -9.51 4.85
C LEU A 286 -10.40 -9.09 3.71
N VAL A 287 -10.86 -9.18 2.46
CA VAL A 287 -10.09 -8.71 1.30
C VAL A 287 -9.75 -7.22 1.42
N GLY A 288 -10.72 -6.38 1.78
CA GLY A 288 -10.50 -4.95 1.99
C GLY A 288 -9.42 -4.67 3.06
N ILE A 289 -9.57 -5.26 4.24
CA ILE A 289 -8.63 -5.08 5.35
C ILE A 289 -7.24 -5.65 5.02
N VAL A 290 -7.15 -6.83 4.40
CA VAL A 290 -5.87 -7.43 4.01
C VAL A 290 -5.16 -6.55 2.98
N LEU A 291 -5.86 -5.98 2.00
CA LEU A 291 -5.27 -5.03 1.05
C LEU A 291 -4.67 -3.82 1.77
N CYS A 292 -5.41 -3.27 2.74
CA CYS A 292 -4.97 -2.13 3.52
C CYS A 292 -3.76 -2.47 4.42
N LEU A 293 -3.85 -3.52 5.23
CA LEU A 293 -2.76 -3.93 6.12
C LEU A 293 -1.51 -4.35 5.35
N ASN A 294 -1.65 -5.07 4.23
CA ASN A 294 -0.52 -5.45 3.38
C ASN A 294 0.20 -4.21 2.81
N ALA A 295 -0.56 -3.21 2.33
CA ALA A 295 0.03 -1.97 1.87
C ALA A 295 0.80 -1.25 2.99
N ALA A 296 0.19 -1.09 4.17
CA ALA A 296 0.83 -0.45 5.32
C ALA A 296 2.09 -1.18 5.79
N ALA A 297 2.02 -2.51 5.94
CA ALA A 297 3.14 -3.33 6.36
C ALA A 297 4.28 -3.34 5.35
N LYS A 298 3.97 -3.37 4.06
CA LYS A 298 4.96 -3.31 2.99
C LYS A 298 5.72 -1.98 3.02
N ILE A 299 5.03 -0.86 3.27
CA ILE A 299 5.67 0.45 3.44
C ILE A 299 6.58 0.44 4.67
N SER A 300 6.08 0.00 5.84
CA SER A 300 6.87 -0.03 7.07
C SER A 300 8.11 -0.92 6.94
N HIS A 301 7.96 -2.12 6.36
CA HIS A 301 9.07 -3.03 6.13
C HIS A 301 10.13 -2.42 5.21
N ARG A 302 9.71 -1.72 4.15
CA ARG A 302 10.66 -1.04 3.24
C ARG A 302 11.36 0.13 3.91
N ALA A 303 10.65 0.90 4.74
CA ALA A 303 11.22 2.02 5.48
C ALA A 303 12.23 1.55 6.54
N GLN A 304 11.91 0.51 7.32
CA GLN A 304 12.81 -0.12 8.28
C GLN A 304 14.05 -0.73 7.61
N GLY A 305 13.90 -1.28 6.39
CA GLY A 305 14.99 -1.88 5.62
C GLY A 305 16.08 -0.89 5.19
N LEU A 306 15.81 0.42 5.17
CA LEU A 306 16.78 1.43 4.74
C LEU A 306 18.04 1.47 5.61
N GLY A 307 17.90 1.25 6.92
CA GLY A 307 19.04 1.24 7.84
C GLY A 307 20.07 0.17 7.48
N SER A 308 19.60 -1.01 7.06
CA SER A 308 20.46 -2.11 6.61
C SER A 308 21.17 -1.80 5.28
N ILE A 309 20.50 -1.07 4.39
CA ILE A 309 21.04 -0.66 3.10
C ILE A 309 22.11 0.41 3.33
N ALA A 310 21.84 1.38 4.20
CA ALA A 310 22.80 2.40 4.59
C ALA A 310 24.04 1.84 5.27
N SER A 311 23.89 0.87 6.19
CA SER A 311 25.04 0.21 6.81
C SER A 311 25.86 -0.59 5.79
N ARG A 312 25.20 -1.30 4.86
CA ARG A 312 25.89 -2.03 3.80
C ARG A 312 26.67 -1.09 2.88
N TRP A 313 26.06 0.02 2.48
CA TRP A 313 26.72 1.06 1.69
C TRP A 313 27.95 1.64 2.39
N HIS A 314 27.81 2.03 3.66
CA HIS A 314 28.94 2.54 4.45
C HIS A 314 30.08 1.54 4.57
N ALA A 315 29.75 0.26 4.80
CA ALA A 315 30.75 -0.81 4.89
C ALA A 315 31.48 -1.02 3.55
N LEU A 316 30.74 -1.05 2.43
CA LEU A 316 31.34 -1.21 1.10
C LEU A 316 32.34 -0.10 0.79
N ILE A 317 31.94 1.17 0.97
CA ILE A 317 32.84 2.32 0.70
C ILE A 317 34.05 2.30 1.62
N SER A 318 33.85 1.99 2.90
CA SER A 318 34.94 2.02 3.87
C SER A 318 35.96 0.92 3.58
N CYS A 319 35.51 -0.27 3.17
CA CYS A 319 36.40 -1.38 2.81
C CYS A 319 37.11 -1.16 1.46
N THR A 320 36.44 -0.61 0.44
CA THR A 320 37.06 -0.38 -0.88
C THR A 320 38.06 0.77 -0.90
N SER A 321 37.93 1.74 0.02
CA SER A 321 38.82 2.90 0.10
C SER A 321 40.26 2.58 0.54
N ASN A 322 40.52 1.39 1.10
CA ASN A 322 41.83 1.05 1.67
C ASN A 322 42.80 0.36 0.68
N ASP A 323 42.32 -0.10 -0.49
CA ASP A 323 43.15 -0.81 -1.47
C ASP A 323 43.99 0.12 -2.38
N GLY A 324 43.78 1.43 -2.29
CA GLY A 324 44.46 2.43 -3.14
C GLY A 324 45.73 3.07 -2.55
N SER A 325 46.11 2.79 -1.30
CA SER A 325 47.17 3.53 -0.60
C SER A 325 48.57 2.88 -0.64
N PHE A 326 48.78 1.81 -1.43
CA PHE A 326 50.09 1.18 -1.62
C PHE A 326 50.40 0.71 -3.05
N SER A 327 49.84 1.34 -4.09
CA SER A 327 50.21 1.05 -5.49
C SER A 327 50.55 2.33 -6.26
N ALA A 328 51.70 2.90 -5.95
CA ALA A 328 52.47 3.70 -6.89
C ALA A 328 53.95 3.57 -6.53
N VAL A 329 54.79 3.41 -7.56
CA VAL A 329 56.24 3.10 -7.54
C VAL A 329 56.51 1.60 -7.41
N SER A 330 56.72 0.84 -8.49
CA SER A 330 57.82 1.02 -9.44
C SER A 330 57.53 0.30 -10.76
N ASP A 331 57.73 1.00 -11.88
CA ASP A 331 57.95 0.39 -13.18
C ASP A 331 59.47 0.18 -13.34
N SER A 332 59.93 -1.07 -13.40
CA SER A 332 61.27 -1.48 -13.88
C SER A 332 61.37 -3.00 -13.77
N GLY A 333 61.48 -3.66 -14.91
CA GLY A 333 61.37 -5.11 -15.05
C GLY A 333 62.46 -5.95 -14.39
N GLY A 334 62.21 -7.27 -14.35
CA GLY A 334 63.22 -8.29 -14.11
C GLY A 334 62.85 -9.32 -13.05
N ASN A 335 62.18 -10.39 -13.50
CA ASN A 335 62.36 -11.80 -13.12
C ASN A 335 62.29 -12.29 -11.65
N SER A 336 61.47 -13.35 -11.50
CA SER A 336 61.55 -14.48 -10.56
C SER A 336 61.19 -14.32 -9.07
N ASP A 337 60.09 -15.01 -8.72
CA ASP A 337 59.86 -15.90 -7.58
C ASP A 337 60.44 -15.56 -6.20
N VAL A 338 59.54 -15.37 -5.21
CA VAL A 338 59.40 -16.15 -3.96
C VAL A 338 58.45 -15.42 -3.00
N PRO A 339 57.49 -16.09 -2.34
CA PRO A 339 56.62 -15.47 -1.34
C PRO A 339 57.20 -15.65 0.07
N PHE A 340 57.13 -14.65 0.97
CA PHE A 340 56.79 -14.81 2.40
C PHE A 340 56.63 -13.43 3.10
N PRO A 341 55.80 -13.33 4.16
CA PRO A 341 55.28 -12.08 4.71
C PRO A 341 56.10 -11.53 5.90
N VAL A 342 55.68 -10.34 6.38
CA VAL A 342 55.82 -9.75 7.74
C VAL A 342 56.50 -8.36 7.79
N ARG A 343 55.64 -7.35 8.04
CA ARG A 343 55.81 -6.11 8.83
C ARG A 343 56.85 -5.05 8.38
N PRO A 344 56.43 -3.79 8.14
CA PRO A 344 57.33 -2.66 8.20
C PRO A 344 57.15 -1.89 9.52
N LEU A 345 58.14 -1.98 10.39
CA LEU A 345 58.56 -0.89 11.26
C LEU A 345 60.05 -0.72 10.99
N SER A 346 60.41 0.21 10.12
CA SER A 346 61.76 0.75 10.08
C SER A 346 61.72 2.20 9.64
N ALA A 347 61.59 3.10 10.62
CA ALA A 347 62.06 4.46 10.47
C ALA A 347 63.58 4.41 10.30
N ARG A 348 64.07 4.72 9.10
CA ARG A 348 65.46 5.14 8.89
C ARG A 348 65.42 6.54 8.31
N TYR A 349 65.64 7.51 9.19
CA TYR A 349 65.88 8.90 8.86
C TYR A 349 67.19 9.00 8.06
N SER A 350 67.13 9.65 6.90
CA SER A 350 68.29 10.21 6.22
C SER A 350 67.98 11.67 5.94
N GLU A 351 68.73 12.56 6.58
CA GLU A 351 68.65 14.01 6.42
C GLU A 351 69.14 14.41 5.03
N SER A 352 68.27 15.04 4.23
CA SER A 352 68.63 16.08 3.23
C SER A 352 67.38 16.57 2.47
N ASP A 353 67.25 17.91 2.39
CA ASP A 353 66.28 18.75 1.66
C ASP A 353 64.93 19.08 2.37
N LEU A 354 64.99 20.16 3.16
CA LEU A 354 64.02 20.66 4.15
C LEU A 354 62.83 21.49 3.60
N GLU A 355 62.40 21.35 2.34
CA GLU A 355 61.18 22.06 1.86
C GLU A 355 60.15 21.19 1.10
N SER A 356 60.43 19.92 0.78
CA SER A 356 59.48 19.03 0.08
C SER A 356 58.77 18.00 0.98
N SER A 357 59.36 17.70 2.15
CA SER A 357 58.82 16.77 3.13
C SER A 357 57.62 17.37 3.88
N GLU A 358 57.66 18.68 4.16
CA GLU A 358 56.59 19.37 4.88
C GLU A 358 55.30 19.45 4.04
N TYR A 359 55.41 19.67 2.72
CA TYR A 359 54.26 19.66 1.79
C TYR A 359 53.64 18.26 1.64
N SER A 360 54.49 17.22 1.62
CA SER A 360 54.07 15.81 1.53
C SER A 360 53.42 15.32 2.83
N GLN A 361 53.93 15.75 3.98
CA GLN A 361 53.38 15.45 5.31
C GLN A 361 52.10 16.26 5.59
N LEU A 362 51.99 17.51 5.11
CA LEU A 362 50.75 18.28 5.12
C LEU A 362 49.70 17.64 4.22
N HIS A 363 50.08 17.20 3.01
CA HIS A 363 49.16 16.54 2.07
C HIS A 363 48.64 15.20 2.63
N MET A 364 49.52 14.38 3.23
CA MET A 364 49.15 13.13 3.89
C MET A 364 48.25 13.37 5.11
N ASN A 365 48.52 14.39 5.93
CA ASN A 365 47.65 14.77 7.04
C ASN A 365 46.30 15.33 6.55
N LEU A 366 46.28 16.10 5.45
CA LEU A 366 45.05 16.63 4.85
C LEU A 366 44.19 15.51 4.21
N GLN A 367 44.83 14.53 3.57
CA GLN A 367 44.18 13.36 2.98
C GLN A 367 43.68 12.38 4.05
N PHE A 368 44.43 12.22 5.15
CA PHE A 368 44.02 11.43 6.31
C PHE A 368 42.85 12.09 7.04
N THR A 369 42.92 13.39 7.32
CA THR A 369 41.83 14.14 8.00
C THR A 369 40.56 14.24 7.16
N SER A 370 40.67 14.40 5.83
CA SER A 370 39.50 14.38 4.93
C SER A 370 38.88 12.98 4.83
N SER A 371 39.68 11.92 4.79
CA SER A 371 39.20 10.53 4.85
C SER A 371 38.52 10.22 6.18
N MET A 372 39.10 10.64 7.31
CA MET A 372 38.51 10.49 8.64
C MET A 372 37.21 11.30 8.79
N SER A 373 37.17 12.53 8.29
CA SER A 373 35.97 13.38 8.27
C SER A 373 34.85 12.74 7.43
N SER A 374 35.19 12.20 6.25
CA SER A 374 34.24 11.52 5.37
C SER A 374 33.70 10.23 6.02
N TYR A 375 34.55 9.45 6.68
CA TYR A 375 34.14 8.28 7.46
C TYR A 375 33.18 8.66 8.59
N GLN A 376 33.51 9.67 9.40
CA GLN A 376 32.67 10.16 10.50
C GLN A 376 31.30 10.64 10.01
N LYS A 377 31.25 11.36 8.87
CA LYS A 377 29.99 11.80 8.25
C LYS A 377 29.13 10.60 7.85
N ARG A 378 29.70 9.60 7.17
CA ARG A 378 28.96 8.38 6.78
C ARG A 378 28.47 7.59 8.00
N GLN A 379 29.31 7.45 9.03
CA GLN A 379 28.93 6.78 10.27
C GLN A 379 27.80 7.50 11.02
N ALA A 380 27.84 8.84 11.06
CA ALA A 380 26.78 9.65 11.63
C ALA A 380 25.45 9.46 10.86
N PHE A 381 25.51 9.37 9.53
CA PHE A 381 24.34 9.07 8.71
C PHE A 381 23.75 7.68 8.98
N VAL A 382 24.58 6.64 9.04
CA VAL A 382 24.12 5.28 9.37
C VAL A 382 23.44 5.26 10.74
N THR A 383 24.08 5.90 11.73
CA THR A 383 23.52 6.01 13.09
C THR A 383 22.17 6.73 13.07
N TYR A 384 22.05 7.83 12.32
CA TYR A 384 20.81 8.58 12.16
C TYR A 384 19.68 7.75 11.51
N VAL A 385 19.95 7.01 10.44
CA VAL A 385 18.93 6.19 9.75
C VAL A 385 18.50 5.02 10.64
N GLN A 386 19.44 4.40 11.37
CA GLN A 386 19.14 3.32 12.30
C GLN A 386 18.34 3.80 13.52
N SER A 387 18.60 5.00 14.03
CA SER A 387 17.84 5.57 15.15
C SER A 387 16.46 6.09 14.73
N ASN A 388 16.29 6.46 13.46
CA ASN A 388 15.04 6.99 12.90
C ASN A 388 14.45 6.02 11.89
N THR A 389 14.17 4.78 12.33
CA THR A 389 13.46 3.81 11.50
C THR A 389 12.08 4.35 11.14
N GLY A 390 11.92 4.78 9.88
CA GLY A 390 10.64 5.22 9.36
C GLY A 390 9.63 4.07 9.34
N GLY A 391 8.35 4.42 9.24
CA GLY A 391 7.28 3.42 9.12
C GLY A 391 5.90 4.06 9.07
N PHE A 392 4.92 3.30 8.59
CA PHE A 392 3.53 3.72 8.63
C PHE A 392 3.03 3.55 10.08
N THR A 393 2.50 4.62 10.68
CA THR A 393 2.10 4.67 12.09
C THR A 393 0.64 5.08 12.29
N ILE A 394 -0.12 4.30 13.07
CA ILE A 394 -1.50 4.60 13.47
C ILE A 394 -1.46 4.97 14.95
N PHE A 395 -1.70 6.25 15.28
CA PHE A 395 -1.70 6.77 16.66
C PHE A 395 -0.47 6.35 17.50
N GLY A 396 0.71 6.38 16.89
CA GLY A 396 1.97 6.02 17.55
C GLY A 396 2.36 4.55 17.42
N TRP A 397 1.44 3.67 17.01
CA TRP A 397 1.72 2.26 16.75
C TRP A 397 2.18 2.06 15.31
N MET A 398 3.35 1.47 15.13
CA MET A 398 3.86 1.16 13.79
C MET A 398 3.17 -0.08 13.23
N VAL A 399 2.63 0.02 12.02
CA VAL A 399 2.04 -1.14 11.32
C VAL A 399 3.16 -1.96 10.70
N ASP A 400 3.72 -2.87 11.48
CA ASP A 400 4.76 -3.81 11.06
C ASP A 400 4.25 -5.26 11.14
N ARG A 401 5.14 -6.22 10.85
CA ARG A 401 4.80 -7.65 10.91
C ARG A 401 4.41 -8.10 12.32
N MET A 402 5.00 -7.49 13.34
CA MET A 402 4.73 -7.83 14.73
C MET A 402 3.32 -7.38 15.14
N LEU A 403 2.92 -6.15 14.78
CA LEU A 403 1.59 -5.63 15.02
C LEU A 403 0.53 -6.44 14.28
N ILE A 404 0.77 -6.81 13.02
CA ILE A 404 -0.15 -7.69 12.27
C ILE A 404 -0.29 -9.06 12.95
N ASN A 405 0.82 -9.68 13.38
CA ASN A 405 0.75 -10.94 14.11
C ASN A 405 -0.03 -10.78 15.42
N THR A 406 0.17 -9.68 16.14
CA THR A 406 -0.55 -9.38 17.38
C THR A 406 -2.05 -9.23 17.12
N ILE A 407 -2.44 -8.48 16.09
CA ILE A 407 -3.83 -8.37 15.64
C ILE A 407 -4.40 -9.76 15.33
N PHE A 408 -3.67 -10.57 14.57
CA PHE A 408 -4.11 -11.92 14.23
C PHE A 408 -4.37 -12.78 15.46
N PHE A 409 -3.48 -12.75 16.46
CA PHE A 409 -3.69 -13.49 17.72
C PHE A 409 -4.86 -12.96 18.54
N ILE A 410 -5.10 -11.64 18.54
CA ILE A 410 -6.25 -11.03 19.20
C ILE A 410 -7.55 -11.50 18.53
N GLU A 411 -7.65 -11.38 17.21
CA GLU A 411 -8.80 -11.84 16.43
C GLU A 411 -9.04 -13.35 16.61
N LEU A 412 -7.99 -14.16 16.53
CA LEU A 412 -8.08 -15.61 16.74
C LEU A 412 -8.57 -15.96 18.15
N SER A 413 -8.07 -15.25 19.17
CA SER A 413 -8.51 -15.44 20.56
C SER A 413 -9.98 -15.07 20.74
N LEU A 414 -10.43 -14.00 20.08
CA LEU A 414 -11.81 -13.55 20.07
C LEU A 414 -12.72 -14.58 19.37
N VAL A 415 -12.29 -15.13 18.23
CA VAL A 415 -12.98 -16.24 17.54
C VAL A 415 -13.11 -17.46 18.44
N PHE A 416 -12.01 -17.91 19.06
CA PHE A 416 -12.04 -19.05 19.98
C PHE A 416 -12.91 -18.80 21.21
N PHE A 417 -12.92 -17.58 21.73
CA PHE A 417 -13.78 -17.21 22.84
C PHE A 417 -15.27 -17.34 22.47
N VAL A 418 -15.67 -16.85 21.29
CA VAL A 418 -17.05 -17.00 20.79
C VAL A 418 -17.41 -18.47 20.63
N LEU A 419 -16.57 -19.23 19.91
CA LEU A 419 -16.79 -20.66 19.69
C LEU A 419 -16.89 -21.41 21.03
N GLY A 420 -16.03 -21.09 21.99
CA GLY A 420 -16.07 -21.65 23.34
C GLY A 420 -17.41 -21.37 24.03
N LYS A 421 -17.91 -20.13 23.96
CA LYS A 421 -19.20 -19.76 24.56
C LYS A 421 -20.39 -20.42 23.87
N THR A 422 -20.43 -20.43 22.54
CA THR A 422 -21.57 -20.96 21.79
C THR A 422 -21.63 -22.49 21.86
N ILE A 423 -20.50 -23.19 21.70
CA ILE A 423 -20.45 -24.67 21.72
C ILE A 423 -20.70 -25.23 23.14
N THR A 424 -20.15 -24.61 24.19
CA THR A 424 -20.39 -25.09 25.56
C THR A 424 -21.81 -24.83 26.05
N ILE A 425 -22.49 -23.79 25.57
CA ILE A 425 -23.90 -23.53 25.86
C ILE A 425 -24.82 -24.48 25.10
N THR A 426 -24.41 -25.04 23.96
CA THR A 426 -25.20 -26.04 23.23
C THR A 426 -25.15 -27.46 23.80
N THR A 427 -24.21 -27.74 24.71
CA THR A 427 -24.02 -29.08 25.33
C THR A 427 -24.61 -29.22 26.73
N ARG A 428 -25.20 -28.15 27.27
CA ARG A 428 -26.03 -28.15 28.49
C ARG A 428 -27.49 -27.96 28.12
#